data_AF-A0ABD1L163-F1
#
_entry.id   AF-A0ABD1L163-F1
#
_cell.length_a   1.000
_cell.length_b   1.000
_cell.length_c   1.000
_cell.angle_alpha   90.00
_cell.angle_beta   90.00
_cell.angle_gamma   90.00
#
_symmetry.space_group_name_H-M   'P 1'
#
loop_
_entity.id
_entity.type
_entity.pdbx_description
1 polymer ?
#
loop_
_entity_poly.entity_id
_entity_poly.type
_entity_poly.pdbx_seq_one_letter_code
_entity_poly.pdbx_strand_id
1 'polypeptide(L)'
;MRHQYLGVKQKIRLSPHHFNWKDGPNHWENFLKYKEVFGDVQLHESPKPSSHKLGFDIDSDDDDYDEEEEEEEEDNDNGDGDEEEEEEVSKVRRVGSVVELREAVVKREERRREREFRREKGEAERERKRREAEFRRERRREWSEDREEVVEWEERQLRWARRELEKRVRLERELEAERRWRKRLEEEEMEWRQRMVAMQVEHEKQMMQMHVEACQNQMQVLGIMARLLCQFLGSGTDGLGAGLGALPPQVLHHAAGLATSFSGPIQSDTSLNGKSGVILSTRRGEARNENDG
;
A
#
# COMPACT_ATOMS: atom_id res chain seq x y z
N MET A 1 -15.28 -22.23 -3.02
CA MET A 1 -14.14 -22.97 -2.40
C MET A 1 -13.93 -24.37 -2.97
N ARG A 2 -14.93 -25.28 -3.00
CA ARG A 2 -14.76 -26.63 -3.58
C ARG A 2 -14.26 -26.63 -5.03
N HIS A 3 -14.78 -25.75 -5.89
CA HIS A 3 -14.33 -25.64 -7.29
C HIS A 3 -12.85 -25.21 -7.41
N GLN A 4 -12.39 -24.26 -6.57
CA GLN A 4 -10.99 -23.84 -6.53
C GLN A 4 -10.07 -24.99 -6.06
N TYR A 5 -10.48 -25.72 -5.02
CA TYR A 5 -9.79 -26.93 -4.57
C TYR A 5 -9.64 -27.96 -5.69
N LEU A 6 -10.70 -28.21 -6.46
CA LEU A 6 -10.66 -29.15 -7.59
C LEU A 6 -9.77 -28.64 -8.74
N GLY A 7 -9.79 -27.33 -9.03
CA GLY A 7 -8.91 -26.72 -10.02
C GLY A 7 -7.43 -26.86 -9.65
N VAL A 8 -7.08 -26.64 -8.38
CA VAL A 8 -5.71 -26.88 -7.89
C VAL A 8 -5.36 -28.37 -7.89
N LYS A 9 -6.29 -29.24 -7.48
CA LYS A 9 -6.11 -30.70 -7.50
C LYS A 9 -5.86 -31.24 -8.91
N GLN A 10 -6.46 -30.63 -9.93
CA GLN A 10 -6.17 -30.95 -11.35
C GLN A 10 -4.76 -30.51 -11.75
N LYS A 11 -4.30 -29.33 -11.33
CA LYS A 11 -2.97 -28.81 -11.66
C LYS A 11 -1.83 -29.64 -11.07
N ILE A 12 -2.01 -30.19 -9.88
CA ILE A 12 -1.01 -31.06 -9.22
C ILE A 12 -1.15 -32.55 -9.59
N ARG A 13 -2.01 -32.89 -10.56
CA ARG A 13 -2.23 -34.27 -11.00
C ARG A 13 -1.06 -34.75 -11.85
N LEU A 14 -0.33 -35.75 -11.36
CA LEU A 14 0.76 -36.39 -12.09
C LEU A 14 0.25 -37.58 -12.92
N SER A 15 -0.74 -38.31 -12.41
CA SER A 15 -1.39 -39.42 -13.14
C SER A 15 -2.85 -39.56 -12.69
N PRO A 16 -3.66 -40.44 -13.32
CA PRO A 16 -5.09 -40.55 -13.01
C PRO A 16 -5.42 -40.72 -11.53
N HIS A 17 -4.52 -41.35 -10.77
CA HIS A 17 -4.66 -41.60 -9.34
C HIS A 17 -3.49 -41.09 -8.49
N HIS A 18 -2.54 -40.34 -9.08
CA HIS A 18 -1.36 -39.84 -8.37
C HIS A 18 -1.28 -38.31 -8.43
N PHE A 19 -1.13 -37.67 -7.26
CA PHE A 19 -1.13 -36.22 -7.08
C PHE A 19 0.09 -35.77 -6.29
N ASN A 20 0.75 -34.69 -6.73
CA ASN A 20 1.84 -34.07 -5.98
C ASN A 20 1.30 -33.15 -4.89
N TRP A 21 0.87 -33.73 -3.78
CA TRP A 21 0.29 -32.98 -2.66
C TRP A 21 1.21 -31.90 -2.07
N LYS A 22 2.52 -32.06 -2.21
CA LYS A 22 3.51 -31.08 -1.73
C LYS A 22 3.50 -29.79 -2.56
N ASP A 23 3.05 -29.86 -3.82
CA ASP A 23 2.97 -28.70 -4.71
C ASP A 23 1.67 -27.92 -4.55
N GLY A 24 0.67 -28.49 -3.87
CA GLY A 24 -0.63 -27.85 -3.63
C GLY A 24 -0.57 -26.47 -2.98
N PRO A 25 0.22 -26.27 -1.90
CA PRO A 25 0.42 -24.95 -1.28
C PRO A 25 1.02 -23.90 -2.22
N ASN A 26 1.84 -24.29 -3.20
CA ASN A 26 2.44 -23.36 -4.17
C ASN A 26 1.38 -22.78 -5.13
N HIS A 27 0.33 -23.55 -5.43
CA HIS A 27 -0.78 -23.10 -6.27
C HIS A 27 -1.88 -22.40 -5.45
N TRP A 28 -2.05 -22.76 -4.19
CA TRP A 28 -3.02 -22.12 -3.29
C TRP A 28 -2.68 -22.38 -1.81
N GLU A 29 -2.36 -21.32 -1.06
CA GLU A 29 -1.85 -21.41 0.33
C GLU A 29 -2.76 -22.20 1.29
N ASN A 30 -4.09 -22.16 1.09
CA ASN A 30 -5.04 -22.88 1.93
C ASN A 30 -5.39 -24.29 1.42
N PHE A 31 -4.72 -24.78 0.37
CA PHE A 31 -5.06 -26.05 -0.28
C PHE A 31 -5.06 -27.24 0.68
N LEU A 32 -4.09 -27.34 1.58
CA LEU A 32 -4.02 -28.43 2.56
C LEU A 32 -5.13 -28.36 3.61
N LYS A 33 -5.54 -27.16 4.04
CA LYS A 33 -6.69 -26.97 4.96
C LYS A 33 -7.99 -27.44 4.30
N TYR A 34 -8.15 -27.19 3.00
CA TYR A 34 -9.32 -27.64 2.26
C TYR A 34 -9.27 -29.12 1.86
N LYS A 35 -8.07 -29.74 1.80
CA LYS A 35 -7.93 -31.19 1.69
C LYS A 35 -8.51 -31.90 2.93
N GLU A 36 -8.30 -31.36 4.12
CA GLU A 36 -8.86 -31.91 5.36
C GLU A 36 -10.40 -31.87 5.36
N VAL A 37 -10.99 -30.78 4.86
CA VAL A 37 -12.45 -30.58 4.82
C VAL A 37 -13.14 -31.38 3.70
N PHE A 38 -12.56 -31.41 2.49
CA PHE A 38 -13.18 -32.06 1.34
C PHE A 38 -12.72 -33.51 1.14
N GLY A 39 -11.58 -33.90 1.70
CA GLY A 39 -10.97 -35.21 1.52
C GLY A 39 -10.48 -35.46 0.08
N ASP A 40 -10.27 -36.75 -0.22
CA ASP A 40 -9.85 -37.21 -1.55
C ASP A 40 -11.05 -37.36 -2.49
N VAL A 41 -11.78 -36.27 -2.72
CA VAL A 41 -12.84 -36.21 -3.74
C VAL A 41 -12.27 -36.69 -5.08
N GLN A 42 -12.83 -37.76 -5.64
CA GLN A 42 -12.41 -38.29 -6.92
C GLN A 42 -12.72 -37.26 -8.01
N LEU A 43 -11.69 -36.92 -8.80
CA LEU A 43 -11.87 -36.09 -9.98
C LEU A 43 -12.50 -36.98 -11.06
N HIS A 44 -13.73 -36.65 -11.49
CA HIS A 44 -14.33 -37.27 -12.65
C HIS A 44 -13.39 -37.14 -13.85
N GLU A 45 -13.18 -38.25 -14.55
CA GLU A 45 -12.45 -38.27 -15.83
C GLU A 45 -13.24 -37.43 -16.83
N SER A 46 -12.70 -36.26 -17.19
CA SER A 46 -13.23 -35.47 -18.30
C SER A 46 -12.92 -36.21 -19.61
N PRO A 47 -13.88 -36.35 -20.54
CA PRO A 47 -13.60 -36.88 -21.87
C PRO A 47 -12.57 -36.00 -22.58
N LYS A 48 -11.62 -36.65 -23.28
CA LYS A 48 -10.45 -36.05 -23.94
C LYS A 48 -10.85 -34.85 -24.81
N PRO A 49 -10.29 -33.64 -24.60
CA PRO A 49 -10.40 -32.56 -25.56
C PRO A 49 -9.46 -32.85 -26.75
N SER A 50 -10.07 -32.98 -27.92
CA SER A 50 -9.43 -33.07 -29.22
C SER A 50 -8.49 -31.89 -29.46
N SER A 51 -7.26 -32.23 -29.85
CA SER A 51 -6.31 -31.39 -30.58
C SER A 51 -7.02 -30.48 -31.60
N HIS A 52 -7.22 -29.21 -31.26
CA HIS A 52 -7.47 -28.16 -32.24
C HIS A 52 -6.47 -27.02 -32.02
N LYS A 53 -5.51 -27.02 -32.92
CA LYS A 53 -4.59 -25.96 -33.29
C LYS A 53 -5.37 -24.69 -33.64
N LEU A 54 -5.25 -23.68 -32.78
CA LEU A 54 -5.56 -22.27 -33.07
C LEU A 54 -4.23 -21.55 -32.74
N GLY A 55 -3.47 -20.98 -33.66
CA GLY A 55 -3.92 -20.15 -34.79
C GLY A 55 -3.93 -18.70 -34.31
N PHE A 56 -2.74 -18.16 -34.03
CA PHE A 56 -2.56 -16.75 -33.73
C PHE A 56 -1.27 -16.28 -34.42
N ASP A 57 -1.41 -16.04 -35.72
CA ASP A 57 -0.50 -15.22 -36.50
C ASP A 57 -0.76 -13.77 -36.08
N ILE A 58 0.18 -13.18 -35.33
CA ILE A 58 0.32 -11.72 -35.26
C ILE A 58 1.43 -11.38 -36.25
N ASP A 59 0.97 -10.81 -37.34
CA ASP A 59 1.71 -10.00 -38.29
C ASP A 59 1.87 -8.60 -37.66
N SER A 60 3.11 -8.14 -37.51
CA SER A 60 3.41 -6.75 -37.19
C SER A 60 4.78 -6.40 -37.74
N ASP A 61 4.78 -5.99 -39.01
CA ASP A 61 5.67 -4.96 -39.55
C ASP A 61 5.65 -3.72 -38.62
N ASP A 62 6.82 -3.16 -38.30
CA ASP A 62 7.07 -1.72 -38.34
C ASP A 62 8.57 -1.40 -38.15
N ASP A 63 9.18 -0.93 -39.24
CA ASP A 63 10.27 0.06 -39.46
C ASP A 63 11.14 0.52 -38.26
N ASP A 64 12.47 0.35 -38.33
CA ASP A 64 13.48 1.24 -38.97
C ASP A 64 14.02 2.31 -37.99
N TYR A 65 15.34 2.35 -37.81
CA TYR A 65 16.22 3.53 -37.78
C TYR A 65 17.62 3.14 -37.28
N ASP A 66 18.51 3.03 -38.27
CA ASP A 66 19.96 3.20 -38.21
C ASP A 66 20.41 4.41 -37.39
N GLU A 67 21.47 4.26 -36.60
CA GLU A 67 22.57 5.25 -36.57
C GLU A 67 23.85 4.60 -36.00
N GLU A 68 24.62 3.93 -36.86
CA GLU A 68 26.01 3.56 -36.58
C GLU A 68 26.90 4.79 -36.84
N GLU A 69 27.33 5.46 -35.78
CA GLU A 69 28.33 6.53 -35.84
C GLU A 69 29.74 5.89 -35.90
N GLU A 70 30.24 5.67 -37.13
CA GLU A 70 31.65 5.36 -37.40
C GLU A 70 32.50 6.63 -37.27
N GLU A 71 33.18 6.80 -36.14
CA GLU A 71 34.29 7.76 -36.04
C GLU A 71 35.52 7.20 -36.75
N GLU A 72 35.70 7.63 -38.00
CA GLU A 72 36.98 7.61 -38.72
C GLU A 72 37.96 8.58 -38.06
N GLU A 73 39.01 8.07 -37.43
CA GLU A 73 40.23 8.87 -37.22
C GLU A 73 41.29 8.42 -38.22
N GLU A 74 41.34 9.16 -39.34
CA GLU A 74 42.56 9.39 -40.10
C GLU A 74 43.52 10.24 -39.25
N ASP A 75 44.75 9.77 -39.06
CA ASP A 75 45.92 10.63 -39.28
C ASP A 75 47.20 9.83 -39.44
N ASN A 76 47.65 9.82 -40.71
CA ASN A 76 49.00 10.10 -41.18
C ASN A 76 50.15 10.13 -40.14
N ASP A 77 51.19 9.31 -40.36
CA ASP A 77 52.52 9.88 -40.65
C ASP A 77 53.38 8.88 -41.44
N ASN A 78 53.52 9.18 -42.74
CA ASN A 78 54.53 8.63 -43.62
C ASN A 78 55.81 9.46 -43.44
N GLY A 79 56.77 8.95 -42.67
CA GLY A 79 58.13 9.46 -42.60
C GLY A 79 59.15 8.43 -43.07
N ASP A 80 59.10 8.08 -44.36
CA ASP A 80 60.15 7.31 -45.04
C ASP A 80 61.26 8.28 -45.45
N GLY A 81 62.28 8.41 -44.60
CA GLY A 81 63.50 9.17 -44.86
C GLY A 81 64.67 8.22 -45.14
N ASP A 82 64.76 7.75 -46.38
CA ASP A 82 65.99 7.19 -46.95
C ASP A 82 66.95 8.37 -47.20
N GLU A 83 67.84 8.65 -46.24
CA GLU A 83 68.98 9.53 -46.46
C GLU A 83 70.14 8.70 -47.05
N GLU A 84 70.28 8.79 -48.37
CA GLU A 84 71.47 8.39 -49.10
C GLU A 84 72.59 9.40 -48.84
N GLU A 85 73.59 9.02 -48.03
CA GLU A 85 74.92 9.67 -48.09
C GLU A 85 75.81 8.91 -49.08
N GLU A 86 76.05 9.57 -50.22
CA GLU A 86 77.15 9.29 -51.12
C GLU A 86 78.48 9.65 -50.43
N GLU A 87 79.38 8.70 -50.25
CA GLU A 87 80.80 9.02 -50.05
C GLU A 87 81.72 8.18 -50.96
N GLU A 88 82.38 8.94 -51.81
CA GLU A 88 83.68 8.79 -52.47
C GLU A 88 84.18 7.43 -53.00
N VAL A 89 84.34 7.45 -54.33
CA VAL A 89 85.14 6.56 -55.16
C VAL A 89 86.62 6.62 -54.77
N SER A 90 87.17 5.54 -54.21
CA SER A 90 88.62 5.29 -54.19
C SER A 90 88.99 3.90 -54.74
N LYS A 91 89.41 3.96 -56.00
CA LYS A 91 90.00 2.96 -56.89
C LYS A 91 91.21 2.21 -56.30
N VAL A 92 91.11 0.91 -55.97
CA VAL A 92 92.27 -0.04 -56.04
C VAL A 92 91.84 -1.48 -56.36
N ARG A 93 92.35 -1.97 -57.49
CA ARG A 93 92.79 -3.33 -57.87
C ARG A 93 92.25 -4.57 -57.12
N ARG A 94 91.63 -5.45 -57.92
CA ARG A 94 91.67 -6.93 -57.90
C ARG A 94 92.62 -7.53 -56.84
N VAL A 95 92.08 -8.17 -55.81
CA VAL A 95 91.82 -9.62 -55.65
C VAL A 95 91.02 -9.76 -54.34
N GLY A 96 89.68 -9.75 -54.44
CA GLY A 96 88.79 -9.84 -53.27
C GLY A 96 88.76 -11.26 -52.74
N SER A 97 89.30 -11.45 -51.54
CA SER A 97 89.24 -12.70 -50.79
C SER A 97 87.79 -13.09 -50.52
N VAL A 98 87.49 -14.40 -50.50
CA VAL A 98 86.18 -14.99 -50.19
C VAL A 98 85.52 -14.41 -48.92
N VAL A 99 86.32 -13.82 -48.02
CA VAL A 99 85.90 -13.17 -46.78
C VAL A 99 85.04 -11.91 -47.02
N GLU A 100 85.40 -11.03 -47.95
CA GLU A 100 84.65 -9.78 -48.22
C GLU A 100 83.28 -10.07 -48.86
N LEU A 101 83.21 -11.06 -49.74
CA LEU A 101 81.94 -11.56 -50.29
C LEU A 101 81.03 -12.13 -49.20
N ARG A 102 81.62 -12.80 -48.20
CA ARG A 102 80.89 -13.35 -47.05
C ARG A 102 80.28 -12.22 -46.20
N GLU A 103 81.04 -11.15 -45.99
CA GLU A 103 80.60 -9.98 -45.23
C GLU A 103 79.50 -9.20 -45.97
N ALA A 104 79.65 -9.02 -47.28
CA ALA A 104 78.61 -8.42 -48.13
C ALA A 104 77.32 -9.25 -48.17
N VAL A 105 77.43 -10.59 -48.19
CA VAL A 105 76.26 -11.50 -48.11
C VAL A 105 75.58 -11.41 -46.75
N VAL A 106 76.34 -11.39 -45.65
CA VAL A 106 75.78 -11.23 -44.29
C VAL A 106 75.04 -9.90 -44.16
N LYS A 107 75.65 -8.78 -44.60
CA LYS A 107 75.03 -7.46 -44.55
C LYS A 107 73.77 -7.36 -45.43
N ARG A 108 73.76 -8.05 -46.57
CA ARG A 108 72.58 -8.15 -47.45
C ARG A 108 71.48 -9.00 -46.82
N GLU A 109 71.84 -10.07 -46.13
CA GLU A 109 70.89 -10.93 -45.43
C GLU A 109 70.31 -10.26 -44.18
N GLU A 110 71.13 -9.47 -43.48
CA GLU A 110 70.72 -8.62 -42.36
C GLU A 110 69.72 -7.54 -42.80
N ARG A 111 70.01 -6.82 -43.90
CA ARG A 111 69.05 -5.88 -44.51
C ARG A 111 67.74 -6.56 -44.94
N ARG A 112 67.77 -7.82 -45.36
CA ARG A 112 66.55 -8.58 -45.68
C ARG A 112 65.75 -8.89 -44.41
N ARG A 113 66.41 -9.35 -43.35
CA ARG A 113 65.78 -9.62 -42.05
C ARG A 113 65.21 -8.35 -41.41
N GLU A 114 65.89 -7.21 -41.57
CA GLU A 114 65.43 -5.93 -41.03
C GLU A 114 64.13 -5.46 -41.72
N ARG A 115 64.00 -5.65 -43.03
CA ARG A 115 62.76 -5.36 -43.77
C ARG A 115 61.61 -6.29 -43.38
N GLU A 116 61.91 -7.57 -43.15
CA GLU A 116 60.92 -8.53 -42.65
C GLU A 116 60.48 -8.17 -41.22
N PHE A 117 61.42 -7.84 -40.33
CA PHE A 117 61.13 -7.40 -38.97
C PHE A 117 60.34 -6.09 -38.91
N ARG A 118 60.62 -5.11 -39.80
CA ARG A 118 59.85 -3.86 -39.87
C ARG A 118 58.40 -4.11 -40.31
N ARG A 119 58.18 -5.05 -41.23
CA ARG A 119 56.83 -5.46 -41.65
C ARG A 119 56.10 -6.20 -40.53
N GLU A 120 56.77 -7.18 -39.91
CA GLU A 120 56.23 -7.96 -38.78
C GLU A 120 55.89 -7.06 -37.59
N LYS A 121 56.77 -6.08 -37.26
CA LYS A 121 56.54 -5.10 -36.20
C LYS A 121 55.32 -4.22 -36.50
N GLY A 122 55.17 -3.76 -37.75
CA GLY A 122 54.00 -2.97 -38.16
C GLY A 122 52.69 -3.78 -38.12
N GLU A 123 52.74 -5.05 -38.50
CA GLU A 123 51.58 -5.95 -38.39
C GLU A 123 51.22 -6.24 -36.93
N ALA A 124 52.20 -6.52 -36.08
CA ALA A 124 51.99 -6.74 -34.64
C ALA A 124 51.44 -5.48 -33.94
N GLU A 125 51.87 -4.29 -34.34
CA GLU A 125 51.34 -3.03 -33.80
C GLU A 125 49.88 -2.79 -34.22
N ARG A 126 49.55 -3.03 -35.49
CA ARG A 126 48.16 -2.95 -35.98
C ARG A 126 47.25 -3.97 -35.29
N GLU A 127 47.75 -5.19 -35.09
CA GLU A 127 47.01 -6.23 -34.37
C GLU A 127 46.76 -5.83 -32.91
N ARG A 128 47.77 -5.28 -32.23
CA ARG A 128 47.63 -4.75 -30.87
C ARG A 128 46.64 -3.59 -30.81
N LYS A 129 46.71 -2.63 -31.74
CA LYS A 129 45.77 -1.50 -31.83
C LYS A 129 44.33 -1.98 -32.04
N ARG A 130 44.12 -3.02 -32.85
CA ARG A 130 42.80 -3.64 -33.07
C ARG A 130 42.27 -4.30 -31.80
N ARG A 131 43.09 -5.10 -31.09
CA ARG A 131 42.70 -5.72 -29.81
C ARG A 131 42.37 -4.67 -28.74
N GLU A 132 43.12 -3.58 -28.68
CA GLU A 132 42.88 -2.50 -27.72
C GLU A 132 41.59 -1.73 -28.02
N ALA A 133 41.29 -1.49 -29.30
CA ALA A 133 40.02 -0.89 -29.72
C ALA A 133 38.83 -1.80 -29.40
N GLU A 134 38.97 -3.11 -29.63
CA GLU A 134 37.96 -4.11 -29.29
C GLU A 134 37.69 -4.15 -27.78
N PHE A 135 38.73 -4.26 -26.97
CA PHE A 135 38.62 -4.25 -25.50
C PHE A 135 37.99 -2.96 -24.96
N ARG A 136 38.27 -1.82 -25.60
CA ARG A 136 37.65 -0.53 -25.23
C ARG A 136 36.16 -0.48 -25.59
N ARG A 137 35.76 -1.06 -26.73
CA ARG A 137 34.34 -1.18 -27.11
C ARG A 137 33.60 -2.15 -26.19
N GLU A 138 34.19 -3.29 -25.88
CA GLU A 138 33.63 -4.29 -24.98
C GLU A 138 33.37 -3.70 -23.58
N ARG A 139 34.36 -2.99 -23.01
CA ARG A 139 34.20 -2.34 -21.70
C ARG A 139 33.09 -1.29 -21.67
N ARG A 140 32.82 -0.62 -22.80
CA ARG A 140 31.70 0.33 -22.91
C ARG A 140 30.35 -0.38 -22.92
N ARG A 141 30.26 -1.54 -23.56
CA ARG A 141 29.05 -2.38 -23.55
C ARG A 141 28.80 -2.95 -22.16
N GLU A 142 29.81 -3.54 -21.55
CA GLU A 142 29.75 -4.07 -20.18
C GLU A 142 29.29 -2.99 -19.19
N TRP A 143 29.84 -1.78 -19.28
CA TRP A 143 29.44 -0.67 -18.42
C TRP A 143 28.00 -0.19 -18.66
N SER A 144 27.49 -0.30 -19.89
CA SER A 144 26.10 -0.02 -20.22
C SER A 144 25.16 -1.10 -19.66
N GLU A 145 25.53 -2.36 -19.84
CA GLU A 145 24.77 -3.53 -19.37
C GLU A 145 24.67 -3.55 -17.83
N ASP A 146 25.79 -3.32 -17.13
CA ASP A 146 25.82 -3.25 -15.66
C ASP A 146 24.90 -2.12 -15.14
N ARG A 147 24.92 -0.97 -15.83
CA ARG A 147 24.03 0.15 -15.50
C ARG A 147 22.55 -0.19 -15.73
N GLU A 148 22.22 -0.86 -16.82
CA GLU A 148 20.86 -1.32 -17.11
C GLU A 148 20.39 -2.36 -16.09
N GLU A 149 21.23 -3.32 -15.73
CA GLU A 149 20.92 -4.34 -14.73
C GLU A 149 20.63 -3.71 -13.36
N VAL A 150 21.40 -2.70 -12.96
CA VAL A 150 21.17 -1.93 -11.73
C VAL A 150 19.80 -1.24 -11.77
N VAL A 151 19.46 -0.57 -12.88
CA VAL A 151 18.15 0.10 -13.03
C VAL A 151 17.01 -0.92 -13.00
N GLU A 152 17.12 -2.05 -13.70
CA GLU A 152 16.10 -3.10 -13.66
C GLU A 152 15.90 -3.66 -12.25
N TRP A 153 16.99 -3.85 -11.51
CA TRP A 153 16.94 -4.33 -10.13
C TRP A 153 16.24 -3.32 -9.22
N GLU A 154 16.59 -2.04 -9.33
CA GLU A 154 15.93 -0.95 -8.62
C GLU A 154 14.44 -0.86 -8.95
N GLU A 155 14.05 -1.00 -10.22
CA GLU A 155 12.64 -1.03 -10.61
C GLU A 155 11.89 -2.22 -10.01
N ARG A 156 12.50 -3.41 -10.00
CA ARG A 156 11.89 -4.59 -9.36
C ARG A 156 11.68 -4.35 -7.86
N GLN A 157 12.65 -3.75 -7.18
CA GLN A 157 12.52 -3.36 -5.78
C GLN A 157 11.42 -2.33 -5.57
N LEU A 158 11.36 -1.30 -6.43
CA LEU A 158 10.34 -0.26 -6.34
C LEU A 158 8.93 -0.82 -6.57
N ARG A 159 8.77 -1.74 -7.54
CA ARG A 159 7.52 -2.46 -7.79
C ARG A 159 7.09 -3.29 -6.58
N TRP A 160 8.03 -3.92 -5.88
CA TRP A 160 7.75 -4.67 -4.66
C TRP A 160 7.35 -3.73 -3.50
N ALA A 161 8.13 -2.67 -3.27
CA ALA A 161 7.85 -1.67 -2.24
C ALA A 161 6.49 -0.99 -2.45
N ARG A 162 6.13 -0.68 -3.70
CA ARG A 162 4.81 -0.11 -4.05
C ARG A 162 3.67 -1.05 -3.68
N ARG A 163 3.77 -2.34 -4.02
CA ARG A 163 2.76 -3.35 -3.66
C ARG A 163 2.64 -3.50 -2.15
N GLU A 164 3.76 -3.43 -1.43
CA GLU A 164 3.77 -3.56 0.02
C GLU A 164 3.12 -2.34 0.69
N LEU A 165 3.41 -1.12 0.21
CA LEU A 165 2.75 0.09 0.66
C LEU A 165 1.24 0.05 0.40
N GLU A 166 0.82 -0.40 -0.79
CA GLU A 166 -0.59 -0.52 -1.14
C GLU A 166 -1.35 -1.49 -0.21
N LYS A 167 -0.72 -2.64 0.13
CA LYS A 167 -1.28 -3.57 1.13
C LYS A 167 -1.42 -2.92 2.50
N ARG A 168 -0.41 -2.18 2.96
CA ARG A 168 -0.45 -1.47 4.25
C ARG A 168 -1.56 -0.42 4.28
N VAL A 169 -1.69 0.37 3.22
CA VAL A 169 -2.76 1.37 3.09
C VAL A 169 -4.14 0.72 3.11
N ARG A 170 -4.30 -0.44 2.47
CA ARG A 170 -5.56 -1.19 2.49
C ARG A 170 -5.92 -1.66 3.90
N LEU A 171 -4.96 -2.25 4.62
CA LEU A 171 -5.15 -2.68 6.00
C LEU A 171 -5.44 -1.51 6.94
N GLU A 172 -4.77 -0.38 6.76
CA GLU A 172 -5.00 0.82 7.56
C GLU A 172 -6.43 1.35 7.38
N ARG A 173 -6.94 1.36 6.14
CA ARG A 173 -8.34 1.73 5.85
C ARG A 173 -9.34 0.77 6.51
N GLU A 174 -9.05 -0.52 6.50
CA GLU A 174 -9.89 -1.54 7.17
C GLU A 174 -9.90 -1.32 8.69
N LEU A 175 -8.74 -1.07 9.30
CA LEU A 175 -8.63 -0.76 10.74
C LEU A 175 -9.32 0.55 11.12
N GLU A 176 -9.27 1.57 10.26
CA GLU A 176 -10.04 2.80 10.47
C GLU A 176 -11.55 2.55 10.39
N ALA A 177 -12.00 1.76 9.41
CA ALA A 177 -13.41 1.41 9.28
C ALA A 177 -13.91 0.63 10.50
N GLU A 178 -13.10 -0.32 11.00
CA GLU A 178 -13.39 -1.07 12.22
C GLU A 178 -13.46 -0.15 13.45
N ARG A 179 -12.51 0.76 13.62
CA ARG A 179 -12.53 1.76 14.70
C ARG A 179 -13.80 2.62 14.65
N ARG A 180 -14.21 3.05 13.45
CA ARG A 180 -15.46 3.81 13.27
C ARG A 180 -16.70 2.97 13.58
N TRP A 181 -16.70 1.71 13.20
CA TRP A 181 -17.79 0.78 13.51
C TRP A 181 -17.90 0.51 15.01
N ARG A 182 -16.77 0.33 15.69
CA ARG A 182 -16.73 0.18 17.16
C ARG A 182 -17.32 1.40 17.87
N LYS A 183 -16.95 2.61 17.44
CA LYS A 183 -17.52 3.85 17.99
C LYS A 183 -19.04 3.92 17.82
N ARG A 184 -19.56 3.56 16.64
CA ARG A 184 -21.01 3.52 16.40
C ARG A 184 -21.72 2.53 17.33
N LEU A 185 -21.15 1.34 17.51
CA LEU A 185 -21.71 0.37 18.46
C LEU A 185 -21.68 0.86 19.91
N GLU A 186 -20.58 1.50 20.33
CA GLU A 186 -20.49 2.08 21.66
C GLU A 186 -21.53 3.20 21.86
N GLU A 187 -21.77 4.05 20.84
CA GLU A 187 -22.81 5.08 20.86
C GLU A 187 -24.21 4.46 20.96
N GLU A 188 -24.52 3.46 20.12
CA GLU A 188 -25.80 2.73 20.16
C GLU A 188 -26.03 2.03 21.51
N GLU A 189 -24.97 1.44 22.08
CA GLU A 189 -25.02 0.82 23.41
C GLU A 189 -25.30 1.87 24.50
N MET A 190 -24.63 3.02 24.44
CA MET A 190 -24.85 4.11 25.38
C MET A 190 -26.26 4.68 25.26
N GLU A 191 -26.80 4.84 24.05
CA GLU A 191 -28.20 5.23 23.83
C GLU A 191 -29.16 4.22 24.43
N TRP A 192 -28.93 2.92 24.20
CA TRP A 192 -29.78 1.87 24.74
C TRP A 192 -29.75 1.88 26.28
N ARG A 193 -28.57 2.01 26.89
CA ARG A 193 -28.41 2.16 28.34
C ARG A 193 -29.16 3.39 28.86
N GLN A 194 -29.07 4.53 28.16
CA GLN A 194 -29.80 5.74 28.53
C GLN A 194 -31.32 5.54 28.48
N ARG A 195 -31.84 4.89 27.43
CA ARG A 195 -33.28 4.59 27.31
C ARG A 195 -33.76 3.68 28.44
N MET A 196 -32.97 2.68 28.80
CA MET A 196 -33.27 1.78 29.92
C MET A 196 -33.31 2.52 31.26
N VAL A 197 -32.32 3.38 31.53
CA VAL A 197 -32.30 4.19 32.76
C VAL A 197 -33.47 5.18 32.80
N ALA A 198 -33.79 5.83 31.67
CA ALA A 198 -34.94 6.74 31.60
C ALA A 198 -36.26 6.02 31.94
N MET A 199 -36.47 4.85 31.34
CA MET A 199 -37.65 4.02 31.63
C MET A 199 -37.69 3.56 33.09
N GLN A 200 -36.54 3.21 33.68
CA GLN A 200 -36.47 2.84 35.10
C GLN A 200 -36.87 4.01 36.00
N VAL A 201 -36.36 5.21 35.74
CA VAL A 201 -36.71 6.42 36.51
C VAL A 201 -38.20 6.74 36.37
N GLU A 202 -38.79 6.57 35.19
CA GLU A 202 -40.23 6.72 34.98
C GLU A 202 -41.05 5.70 35.78
N HIS A 203 -40.63 4.44 35.80
CA HIS A 203 -41.27 3.41 36.60
C HIS A 203 -41.19 3.71 38.10
N GLU A 204 -40.01 4.11 38.60
CA GLU A 204 -39.82 4.51 39.99
C GLU A 204 -40.69 5.72 40.35
N LYS A 205 -40.82 6.69 39.44
CA LYS A 205 -41.72 7.84 39.61
C LYS A 205 -43.19 7.40 39.72
N GLN A 206 -43.64 6.50 38.86
CA GLN A 206 -45.01 5.96 38.91
C GLN A 206 -45.26 5.22 40.23
N MET A 207 -44.30 4.42 40.69
CA MET A 207 -44.40 3.76 41.99
C MET A 207 -44.47 4.75 43.14
N MET A 208 -43.64 5.79 43.14
CA MET A 208 -43.66 6.82 44.16
C MET A 208 -44.99 7.58 44.18
N GLN A 209 -45.54 7.91 43.00
CA GLN A 209 -46.85 8.53 42.88
C GLN A 209 -47.94 7.63 43.48
N MET A 210 -47.94 6.34 43.15
CA MET A 210 -48.88 5.37 43.72
C MET A 210 -48.75 5.26 45.24
N HIS A 211 -47.51 5.28 45.77
CA HIS A 211 -47.27 5.27 47.21
C HIS A 211 -47.85 6.52 47.91
N VAL A 212 -47.69 7.70 47.30
CA VAL A 212 -48.26 8.96 47.82
C VAL A 212 -49.79 8.91 47.79
N GLU A 213 -50.39 8.48 46.68
CA GLU A 213 -51.85 8.33 46.54
C GLU A 213 -52.42 7.34 47.55
N ALA A 214 -51.74 6.21 47.78
CA ALA A 214 -52.14 5.22 48.79
C ALA A 214 -52.11 5.81 50.21
N CYS A 215 -51.07 6.58 50.56
CA CYS A 215 -50.97 7.26 51.85
C CYS A 215 -52.05 8.34 52.02
N GLN A 216 -52.33 9.10 50.96
CA GLN A 216 -53.40 10.09 50.94
C GLN A 216 -54.77 9.42 51.16
N ASN A 217 -55.04 8.31 50.47
CA ASN A 217 -56.27 7.54 50.64
C ASN A 217 -56.40 7.00 52.07
N GLN A 218 -55.31 6.50 52.66
CA GLN A 218 -55.30 6.07 54.07
C GLN A 218 -55.63 7.23 55.01
N MET A 219 -55.01 8.40 54.81
CA MET A 219 -55.26 9.60 55.62
C MET A 219 -56.71 10.08 55.49
N GLN A 220 -57.28 10.02 54.29
CA GLN A 220 -58.69 10.37 54.05
C GLN A 220 -59.63 9.43 54.80
N VAL A 221 -59.39 8.11 54.74
CA VAL A 221 -60.18 7.12 55.48
C VAL A 221 -60.06 7.34 56.99
N LEU A 222 -58.84 7.54 57.51
CA LEU A 222 -58.62 7.86 58.92
C LEU A 222 -59.34 9.16 59.33
N GLY A 223 -59.31 10.20 58.49
CA GLY A 223 -60.01 11.45 58.74
C GLY A 223 -61.53 11.35 58.69
N ILE A 224 -62.10 10.45 57.86
CA ILE A 224 -63.54 10.13 57.88
C ILE A 224 -63.89 9.36 59.15
N MET A 225 -63.10 8.33 59.49
CA MET A 225 -63.31 7.52 60.70
C MET A 225 -63.23 8.35 61.98
N ALA A 226 -62.26 9.28 62.08
CA ALA A 226 -62.14 10.18 63.22
C ALA A 226 -63.39 11.08 63.37
N ARG A 227 -63.90 11.65 62.26
CA ARG A 227 -65.15 12.45 62.29
C ARG A 227 -66.35 11.62 62.72
N LEU A 228 -66.49 10.39 62.23
CA LEU A 228 -67.56 9.49 62.63
C LEU A 228 -67.47 9.11 64.11
N LEU A 229 -66.26 8.82 64.62
CA LEU A 229 -66.04 8.53 66.04
C LEU A 229 -66.33 9.75 66.91
N CYS A 230 -65.94 10.96 66.50
CA CYS A 230 -66.28 12.19 67.20
C CYS A 230 -67.80 12.47 67.19
N GLN A 231 -68.51 12.18 66.10
CA GLN A 231 -69.98 12.29 66.06
C GLN A 231 -70.65 11.24 66.96
N PHE A 232 -70.15 10.00 66.92
CA PHE A 232 -70.69 8.89 67.70
C PHE A 232 -70.48 9.08 69.21
N LEU A 233 -69.26 9.43 69.63
CA LEU A 233 -68.89 9.63 71.03
C LEU A 233 -69.31 11.01 71.55
N GLY A 234 -69.28 12.05 70.71
CA GLY A 234 -69.65 13.42 71.08
C GLY A 234 -71.16 13.68 71.13
N SER A 235 -72.01 12.80 70.61
CA SER A 235 -73.47 12.89 70.77
C SER A 235 -74.00 12.15 72.02
N GLY A 236 -73.15 11.39 72.72
CA GLY A 236 -73.53 10.64 73.92
C GLY A 236 -73.28 11.37 75.25
N THR A 237 -72.67 12.55 75.21
CA THR A 237 -72.31 13.33 76.41
C THR A 237 -72.79 14.77 76.19
N ASP A 238 -73.86 15.11 76.90
CA ASP A 238 -74.52 16.41 77.00
C ASP A 238 -75.52 16.74 75.89
N GLY A 239 -76.72 16.18 76.06
CA GLY A 239 -77.92 16.85 75.58
C GLY A 239 -77.98 18.27 76.14
N LEU A 240 -77.71 19.26 75.29
CA LEU A 240 -78.20 20.65 75.29
C LEU A 240 -77.29 21.48 74.36
N GLY A 241 -77.63 21.60 73.08
CA GLY A 241 -76.83 22.43 72.17
C GLY A 241 -77.22 22.35 70.71
N ALA A 242 -78.48 22.61 70.40
CA ALA A 242 -78.91 22.87 69.04
C ALA A 242 -78.15 24.05 68.41
N GLY A 243 -77.72 23.87 67.16
CA GLY A 243 -77.44 24.96 66.23
C GLY A 243 -75.99 25.40 66.15
N LEU A 244 -75.29 24.97 65.09
CA LEU A 244 -74.78 25.81 64.01
C LEU A 244 -73.75 25.03 63.17
N GLY A 245 -73.96 24.98 61.86
CA GLY A 245 -72.87 24.73 60.90
C GLY A 245 -72.92 23.41 60.14
N ALA A 246 -73.98 23.16 59.37
CA ALA A 246 -73.84 22.37 58.15
C ALA A 246 -72.95 23.16 57.17
N LEU A 247 -71.64 22.90 57.18
CA LEU A 247 -70.74 23.37 56.13
C LEU A 247 -70.86 22.45 54.89
N PRO A 248 -70.91 23.00 53.67
CA PRO A 248 -71.21 22.24 52.46
C PRO A 248 -70.03 21.32 52.08
N PRO A 249 -70.27 20.18 51.42
CA PRO A 249 -69.20 19.37 50.88
C PRO A 249 -68.60 20.09 49.66
N GLN A 250 -67.48 20.79 49.84
CA GLN A 250 -66.71 21.28 48.70
C GLN A 250 -66.00 20.10 48.05
N VAL A 251 -66.57 19.68 46.91
CA VAL A 251 -65.95 18.82 45.92
C VAL A 251 -64.61 19.43 45.52
N LEU A 252 -63.52 18.72 45.79
CA LEU A 252 -62.17 19.11 45.40
C LEU A 252 -62.04 18.94 43.88
N HIS A 253 -62.41 19.98 43.14
CA HIS A 253 -62.01 20.19 41.74
C HIS A 253 -60.50 20.48 41.69
N HIS A 254 -59.71 19.54 41.17
CA HIS A 254 -58.43 19.86 40.52
C HIS A 254 -58.28 19.02 39.25
N ALA A 255 -59.09 19.38 38.25
CA ALA A 255 -58.85 19.06 36.84
C ALA A 255 -59.34 20.25 36.01
N ALA A 256 -58.45 21.21 35.72
CA ALA A 256 -58.43 22.12 34.56
C ALA A 256 -57.64 23.39 34.88
N GLY A 257 -56.58 23.68 34.10
CA GLY A 257 -55.89 24.97 34.20
C GLY A 257 -54.48 25.03 33.61
N LEU A 258 -54.25 24.46 32.42
CA LEU A 258 -53.01 24.64 31.67
C LEU A 258 -53.33 25.51 30.44
N ALA A 259 -53.30 26.84 30.60
CA ALA A 259 -53.08 27.82 29.51
C ALA A 259 -53.09 29.28 30.03
N THR A 260 -52.00 30.00 29.75
CA THR A 260 -51.84 31.42 29.34
C THR A 260 -50.40 31.86 29.70
N SER A 261 -49.42 31.73 28.80
CA SER A 261 -49.06 32.67 27.71
C SER A 261 -48.28 33.92 28.18
N PHE A 262 -47.06 34.13 27.64
CA PHE A 262 -46.58 35.31 26.88
C PHE A 262 -45.10 35.68 27.17
N SER A 263 -44.25 35.61 26.14
CA SER A 263 -43.28 36.65 25.72
C SER A 263 -42.29 36.08 24.68
N GLY A 264 -42.52 36.37 23.40
CA GLY A 264 -41.47 36.31 22.35
C GLY A 264 -40.55 37.55 22.40
N PRO A 265 -39.80 37.92 21.32
CA PRO A 265 -39.96 37.46 19.94
C PRO A 265 -38.64 37.35 19.09
N ILE A 266 -38.84 37.09 17.79
CA ILE A 266 -38.10 37.57 16.60
C ILE A 266 -37.22 36.56 15.83
N GLN A 267 -37.63 36.43 14.56
CA GLN A 267 -37.02 35.79 13.39
C GLN A 267 -35.70 36.48 12.97
N SER A 268 -34.80 35.73 12.34
CA SER A 268 -34.16 36.21 11.10
C SER A 268 -33.44 35.07 10.38
N ASP A 269 -33.92 34.79 9.17
CA ASP A 269 -33.12 34.24 8.08
C ASP A 269 -31.87 35.09 7.85
N THR A 270 -30.73 34.43 7.58
CA THR A 270 -29.77 34.90 6.57
C THR A 270 -28.98 33.73 6.02
N SER A 271 -29.36 33.31 4.81
CA SER A 271 -28.44 32.80 3.81
C SER A 271 -27.64 33.97 3.23
N LEU A 272 -26.31 33.84 3.11
CA LEU A 272 -25.52 34.10 1.89
C LEU A 272 -24.03 34.33 2.19
N ASN A 273 -23.21 33.54 1.49
CA ASN A 273 -21.97 33.90 0.81
C ASN A 273 -20.98 34.91 1.44
N GLY A 274 -19.75 34.42 1.63
CA GLY A 274 -18.65 34.91 0.79
C GLY A 274 -17.47 35.60 1.49
N LYS A 275 -16.31 34.96 1.31
CA LYS A 275 -14.99 35.56 1.04
C LYS A 275 -14.19 36.21 2.18
N SER A 276 -13.01 35.60 2.37
CA SER A 276 -11.68 36.22 2.51
C SER A 276 -11.05 36.36 3.90
N GLY A 277 -9.80 35.91 3.99
CA GLY A 277 -8.82 36.20 5.05
C GLY A 277 -8.31 34.93 5.73
N VAL A 278 -7.46 34.11 5.11
CA VAL A 278 -5.99 34.19 5.19
C VAL A 278 -5.49 34.91 6.45
N ILE A 279 -5.16 34.15 7.51
CA ILE A 279 -4.03 34.47 8.39
C ILE A 279 -3.30 33.16 8.70
N LEU A 280 -2.12 33.02 8.11
CA LEU A 280 -1.05 32.11 8.51
C LEU A 280 -0.67 32.41 9.96
N SER A 281 -0.71 31.40 10.84
CA SER A 281 0.09 31.42 12.06
C SER A 281 0.98 30.18 12.09
N THR A 282 2.12 30.35 11.43
CA THR A 282 3.31 29.52 11.55
C THR A 282 3.74 29.48 13.01
N ARG A 283 3.46 28.38 13.72
CA ARG A 283 4.09 28.12 15.01
C ARG A 283 5.50 27.58 14.77
N ARG A 284 6.44 28.53 14.73
CA ARG A 284 7.89 28.37 14.80
C ARG A 284 8.22 27.53 16.04
N GLY A 285 8.59 26.26 15.84
CA GLY A 285 9.26 25.43 16.83
C GLY A 285 10.74 25.76 16.80
N GLU A 286 11.23 26.35 17.89
CA GLU A 286 12.62 26.75 18.09
C GLU A 286 13.57 25.55 18.08
N ALA A 287 14.66 25.71 17.34
CA ALA A 287 15.87 24.94 17.47
C ALA A 287 16.47 25.17 18.87
N ARG A 288 16.60 24.12 19.67
CA ARG A 288 17.54 24.09 20.80
C ARG A 288 18.88 23.61 20.26
N ASN A 289 19.78 24.58 20.18
CA ASN A 289 21.22 24.39 20.08
C ASN A 289 21.71 23.99 21.47
N GLU A 290 21.99 22.70 21.70
CA GLU A 290 22.81 22.25 22.82
C GLU A 290 24.19 21.91 22.25
N ASN A 291 25.08 22.88 22.40
CA ASN A 291 26.51 22.71 22.30
C ASN A 291 27.04 23.15 23.67
N ASP A 292 27.52 22.21 24.47
CA ASP A 292 28.51 22.41 25.54
C ASP A 292 28.84 21.06 26.18
N GLY A 293 30.10 20.62 26.06
CA GLY A 293 30.67 19.47 26.76
C GLY A 293 31.64 18.64 25.95
#